data_AF-A0A182K0J8-F1
#
_entry.id   AF-A0A182K0J8-F1
#
_cell.length_a   1.000
_cell.length_b   1.000
_cell.length_c   1.000
_cell.angle_alpha   90.00
_cell.angle_beta   90.00
_cell.angle_gamma   90.00
#
_symmetry.space_group_name_H-M   'P 1'
#
loop_
_entity.id
_entity.type
_entity.pdbx_description
1 polymer ?
#
loop_
_entity_poly.entity_id
_entity_poly.type
_entity_poly.pdbx_seq_one_letter_code
_entity_poly.pdbx_strand_id
1 'polypeptide(L)'
;MEAIADAGLARSIGLSNFNQRQIQRVLDNCRIKPANLQIENHIYLQQNGLVKFCKANGITVTAYSPLGSKGIEKLLNREVPDLLDNPVVKEIAQRQERTAAQILLRHLLQRGIATIPKSTNAGRLRQNIALFDFELTDDDMAELNGLDQNVRICDFGFFPGPPDTMEPVSTALVPFDAAGTAATGPFEGPSTLICSWKAAYRKSRKAGALHQYVSRNGAAASIDASTAGR
;
A
#
# COMPACT_ATOMS: atom_id res chain seq x y z
N MET A 1 3.58 15.74 18.09
CA MET A 1 4.82 15.61 17.30
C MET A 1 5.56 16.93 17.18
N GLU A 2 4.92 18.03 16.76
CA GLU A 2 5.62 19.32 16.62
C GLU A 2 6.27 19.82 17.92
N ALA A 3 5.56 19.75 19.06
CA ALA A 3 6.13 20.11 20.37
C ALA A 3 7.35 19.26 20.76
N ILE A 4 7.46 18.01 20.26
CA ILE A 4 8.63 17.14 20.47
C ILE A 4 9.82 17.66 19.66
N ALA A 5 9.56 18.18 18.45
CA ALA A 5 10.58 18.83 17.64
C ALA A 5 11.03 20.15 18.25
N ASP A 6 10.09 20.99 18.73
CA ASP A 6 10.40 22.26 19.38
C ASP A 6 11.20 22.06 20.69
N ALA A 7 10.91 20.98 21.43
CA ALA A 7 11.68 20.60 22.61
C ALA A 7 13.07 20.03 22.29
N GLY A 8 13.44 19.90 21.02
CA GLY A 8 14.74 19.36 20.59
C GLY A 8 14.90 17.85 20.76
N LEU A 9 13.82 17.13 21.11
CA LEU A 9 13.85 15.67 21.32
C LEU A 9 13.86 14.89 20.01
N ALA A 10 13.33 15.48 18.94
CA ALA A 10 13.38 14.94 17.59
C ALA A 10 13.90 16.00 16.62
N ARG A 11 14.95 15.68 15.85
CA ARG A 11 15.48 16.60 14.81
C ARG A 11 14.50 16.77 13.65
N SER A 12 13.78 15.70 13.32
CA SER A 12 12.78 15.67 12.24
C SER A 12 11.59 14.81 12.67
N ILE A 13 10.41 15.15 12.17
CA ILE A 13 9.18 14.39 12.37
C ILE A 13 8.62 13.96 11.02
N GLY A 14 7.99 12.79 10.98
CA GLY A 14 7.49 12.19 9.74
C GLY A 14 6.25 11.33 9.96
N LEU A 15 5.82 10.67 8.91
CA LEU A 15 4.63 9.82 8.85
C LEU A 15 5.03 8.39 8.45
N SER A 16 4.17 7.42 8.79
CA SER A 16 4.35 6.03 8.34
C SER A 16 3.00 5.39 8.09
N ASN A 17 2.84 4.71 6.95
CA ASN A 17 1.57 4.10 6.51
C ASN A 17 0.42 5.09 6.26
N PHE A 18 0.74 6.29 5.77
CA PHE A 18 -0.28 7.29 5.42
C PHE A 18 -0.59 7.28 3.92
N ASN A 19 -1.86 7.37 3.57
CA ASN A 19 -2.32 7.59 2.20
C ASN A 19 -2.32 9.09 1.84
N GLN A 20 -2.52 9.41 0.56
CA GLN A 20 -2.47 10.78 0.06
C GLN A 20 -3.45 11.73 0.77
N ARG A 21 -4.67 11.28 1.07
CA ARG A 21 -5.69 12.10 1.76
C ARG A 21 -5.28 12.42 3.19
N GLN A 22 -4.74 11.44 3.91
CA GLN A 22 -4.25 11.63 5.27
C GLN A 22 -3.05 12.57 5.31
N ILE A 23 -2.12 12.44 4.36
CA ILE A 23 -0.98 13.36 4.26
C ILE A 23 -1.48 14.78 3.96
N GLN A 24 -2.39 14.94 3.01
CA GLN A 24 -2.97 16.26 2.69
C GLN A 24 -3.59 16.91 3.93
N ARG A 25 -4.37 16.16 4.70
CA ARG A 25 -4.95 16.65 5.96
C ARG A 25 -3.88 17.11 6.96
N VAL A 26 -2.74 16.42 7.05
CA VAL A 26 -1.61 16.86 7.89
C VAL A 26 -1.01 18.15 7.32
N LEU A 27 -0.78 18.22 6.01
CA LEU A 27 -0.22 19.39 5.35
C LEU A 27 -1.08 20.64 5.52
N ASP A 28 -2.40 20.50 5.51
CA ASP A 28 -3.35 21.59 5.70
C ASP A 28 -3.34 22.16 7.13
N ASN A 29 -2.80 21.41 8.11
CA ASN A 29 -2.88 21.76 9.53
C ASN A 29 -1.52 21.85 10.24
N CYS A 30 -0.41 21.47 9.60
CA CYS A 30 0.91 21.46 10.23
C CYS A 30 1.60 22.83 10.14
N ARG A 31 2.31 23.20 11.20
CA ARG A 31 3.34 24.24 11.17
C ARG A 31 4.67 23.66 10.70
N ILE A 32 5.02 22.46 11.16
CA ILE A 32 6.23 21.73 10.77
C ILE A 32 5.83 20.63 9.79
N LYS A 33 6.23 20.81 8.53
CA LYS A 33 5.97 19.84 7.47
C LYS A 33 6.60 18.48 7.79
N PRO A 34 5.89 17.35 7.58
CA PRO A 34 6.50 16.03 7.71
C PRO A 34 7.70 15.90 6.79
N ALA A 35 8.86 15.51 7.33
CA ALA A 35 10.09 15.38 6.56
C ALA A 35 10.10 14.11 5.68
N ASN A 36 9.48 13.03 6.17
CA ASN A 36 9.54 11.72 5.53
C ASN A 36 8.22 10.97 5.64
N LEU A 37 7.92 10.14 4.64
CA LEU A 37 6.89 9.12 4.66
C LEU A 37 7.54 7.73 4.57
N GLN A 38 7.34 6.88 5.57
CA GLN A 38 7.73 5.48 5.51
C GLN A 38 6.55 4.59 5.08
N ILE A 39 6.69 3.86 3.98
CA ILE A 39 5.63 3.01 3.40
C ILE A 39 6.22 1.71 2.85
N GLU A 40 5.37 0.72 2.66
CA GLU A 40 5.72 -0.48 1.89
C GLU A 40 6.04 -0.08 0.46
N ASN A 41 7.22 -0.42 -0.04
CA ASN A 41 7.51 -0.19 -1.45
C ASN A 41 8.47 -1.26 -1.96
N HIS A 42 8.08 -1.90 -3.05
CA HIS A 42 8.85 -2.91 -3.74
C HIS A 42 8.28 -3.10 -5.15
N ILE A 43 8.89 -3.96 -5.96
CA ILE A 43 8.53 -4.15 -7.37
C ILE A 43 7.05 -4.44 -7.62
N TYR A 44 6.35 -5.15 -6.73
CA TYR A 44 4.92 -5.45 -6.84
C TYR A 44 3.96 -4.41 -6.23
N LEU A 45 4.49 -3.40 -5.53
CA LEU A 45 3.71 -2.32 -4.92
C LEU A 45 4.53 -1.03 -4.98
N GLN A 46 4.51 -0.37 -6.14
CA GLN A 46 5.42 0.74 -6.39
C GLN A 46 4.85 2.09 -5.93
N GLN A 47 3.53 2.19 -5.78
CA GLN A 47 2.82 3.36 -5.25
C GLN A 47 3.20 4.68 -5.95
N ASN A 48 3.33 4.66 -7.28
CA ASN A 48 3.86 5.78 -8.07
C ASN A 48 3.14 7.12 -7.83
N GLY A 49 1.81 7.09 -7.67
CA GLY A 49 1.03 8.28 -7.34
C GLY A 49 1.39 8.90 -5.99
N LEU A 50 1.50 8.07 -4.95
CA LEU A 50 1.85 8.51 -3.60
C LEU A 50 3.30 9.03 -3.53
N VAL A 51 4.23 8.35 -4.19
CA VAL A 51 5.63 8.78 -4.27
C VAL A 51 5.73 10.14 -4.97
N LYS A 52 5.04 10.30 -6.10
CA LYS A 52 5.01 11.58 -6.84
C LYS A 52 4.41 12.70 -5.99
N PHE A 53 3.32 12.43 -5.27
CA PHE A 53 2.69 13.38 -4.36
C PHE A 53 3.63 13.82 -3.22
N CYS A 54 4.36 12.88 -2.62
CA CYS A 54 5.34 13.18 -1.56
C CYS A 54 6.47 14.06 -2.10
N LYS A 55 7.05 13.69 -3.26
CA LYS A 55 8.11 14.48 -3.91
C LYS A 55 7.66 15.90 -4.24
N ALA A 56 6.47 16.07 -4.81
CA ALA A 56 5.90 17.38 -5.11
C ALA A 56 5.72 18.25 -3.86
N ASN A 57 5.59 17.61 -2.70
CA ASN A 57 5.51 18.26 -1.40
C ASN A 57 6.87 18.30 -0.66
N GLY A 58 8.00 17.92 -1.27
CA GLY A 58 9.29 17.91 -0.55
C GLY A 58 9.32 16.96 0.66
N ILE A 59 8.50 15.91 0.63
CA ILE A 59 8.48 14.83 1.62
C ILE A 59 9.30 13.67 1.03
N THR A 60 10.37 13.25 1.73
CA THR A 60 11.15 12.07 1.30
C THR A 60 10.35 10.79 1.54
N VAL A 61 10.66 9.74 0.78
CA VAL A 61 10.01 8.42 0.96
C VAL A 61 11.04 7.41 1.41
N THR A 62 10.68 6.59 2.40
CA THR A 62 11.44 5.42 2.83
C THR A 62 10.62 4.15 2.62
N ALA A 63 11.16 3.22 1.85
CA ALA A 63 10.59 1.91 1.61
C ALA A 63 10.92 0.94 2.74
N TYR A 64 9.89 0.47 3.46
CA TYR A 64 9.98 -0.76 4.25
C TYR A 64 9.56 -1.96 3.39
N SER A 65 9.95 -3.17 3.83
CA SER A 65 9.76 -4.42 3.08
C SER A 65 10.32 -4.43 1.65
N PRO A 66 11.47 -3.79 1.37
CA PRO A 66 11.98 -3.64 0.00
C PRO A 66 12.36 -4.98 -0.66
N LEU A 67 12.52 -6.04 0.14
CA LEU A 67 12.87 -7.40 -0.29
C LEU A 67 11.72 -8.40 -0.04
N GLY A 68 10.48 -7.93 0.15
CA GLY A 68 9.31 -8.79 0.23
C GLY A 68 8.99 -9.42 1.60
N SER A 69 9.67 -9.00 2.68
CA SER A 69 9.42 -9.51 4.04
C SER A 69 9.44 -11.04 4.19
N LYS A 70 10.40 -11.72 3.55
CA LYS A 70 10.52 -13.19 3.62
C LYS A 70 10.35 -13.74 5.05
N GLY A 71 9.39 -14.65 5.24
CA GLY A 71 9.03 -15.22 6.54
C GLY A 71 7.76 -14.63 7.18
N ILE A 72 7.20 -13.56 6.62
CA ILE A 72 5.95 -12.94 7.10
C ILE A 72 4.71 -13.79 6.78
N GLU A 73 4.81 -14.77 5.88
CA GLU A 73 3.73 -15.70 5.49
C GLU A 73 3.11 -16.36 6.73
N LYS A 74 3.97 -16.76 7.69
CA LYS A 74 3.55 -17.41 8.94
C LYS A 74 2.71 -16.51 9.83
N LEU A 75 3.00 -15.20 9.81
CA LEU A 75 2.27 -14.22 10.60
C LEU A 75 0.92 -13.86 9.95
N LEU A 76 0.90 -13.80 8.62
CA LEU A 76 -0.28 -13.40 7.84
C LEU A 76 -1.19 -14.57 7.48
N ASN A 77 -0.74 -15.82 7.69
CA ASN A 77 -1.45 -17.04 7.32
C ASN A 77 -1.92 -17.04 5.84
N ARG A 78 -1.06 -16.56 4.95
CA ARG A 78 -1.28 -16.52 3.50
C ARG A 78 0.03 -16.61 2.73
N GLU A 79 -0.06 -16.99 1.45
CA GLU A 79 1.09 -16.95 0.55
C GLU A 79 1.54 -15.51 0.27
N VAL A 80 2.84 -15.31 0.28
CA VAL A 80 3.50 -14.04 -0.05
C VAL A 80 4.48 -14.31 -1.19
N PRO A 81 4.53 -13.45 -2.21
CA PRO A 81 5.46 -13.60 -3.31
C PRO A 81 6.92 -13.50 -2.84
N ASP A 82 7.78 -14.41 -3.32
CA ASP A 82 9.22 -14.28 -3.15
C ASP A 82 9.80 -13.35 -4.22
N LEU A 83 9.98 -12.07 -3.87
CA LEU A 83 10.52 -11.06 -4.78
C LEU A 83 11.95 -11.36 -5.23
N LEU A 84 12.73 -12.09 -4.42
CA LEU A 84 14.11 -12.47 -4.75
C LEU A 84 14.15 -13.61 -5.78
N ASP A 85 13.05 -14.36 -5.90
CA ASP A 85 12.94 -15.50 -6.82
C ASP A 85 12.33 -15.12 -8.18
N ASN A 86 11.88 -13.87 -8.33
CA ASN A 86 11.24 -13.38 -9.55
C ASN A 86 12.17 -13.54 -10.79
N PRO A 87 11.67 -14.10 -11.91
CA PRO A 87 12.50 -14.40 -13.08
C PRO A 87 13.11 -13.15 -13.74
N VAL A 88 12.34 -12.07 -13.87
CA VAL A 88 12.81 -10.79 -14.43
C VAL A 88 13.92 -10.21 -13.56
N VAL A 89 13.74 -10.23 -12.24
CA VAL A 89 14.77 -9.76 -11.30
C VAL A 89 16.05 -10.57 -11.40
N LYS A 90 15.96 -11.90 -11.56
CA LYS A 90 17.13 -12.77 -11.73
C LYS A 90 17.84 -12.54 -13.05
N GLU A 91 17.08 -12.32 -14.13
CA GLU A 91 17.66 -12.03 -15.44
C GLU A 91 18.45 -10.73 -15.41
N ILE A 92 17.86 -9.64 -14.88
CA ILE A 92 18.55 -8.37 -14.68
C ILE A 92 19.77 -8.54 -13.78
N ALA A 93 19.65 -9.32 -12.70
CA ALA A 93 20.75 -9.59 -11.78
C ALA A 93 21.92 -10.28 -12.48
N GLN A 94 21.65 -11.21 -13.40
CA GLN A 94 22.66 -11.86 -14.22
C GLN A 94 23.32 -10.88 -15.20
N ARG A 95 22.52 -10.06 -15.92
CA ARG A 95 23.04 -9.06 -16.87
C ARG A 95 23.95 -8.02 -16.20
N GLN A 96 23.60 -7.62 -14.98
CA GLN A 96 24.33 -6.61 -14.21
C GLN A 96 25.44 -7.19 -13.34
N GLU A 97 25.62 -8.52 -13.31
CA GLU A 97 26.55 -9.20 -12.40
C GLU A 97 26.33 -8.78 -10.93
N ARG A 98 25.06 -8.73 -10.51
CA ARG A 98 24.64 -8.36 -9.16
C ARG A 98 23.70 -9.41 -8.58
N THR A 99 23.39 -9.28 -7.29
CA THR A 99 22.39 -10.13 -6.64
C THR A 99 20.97 -9.57 -6.87
N ALA A 100 19.96 -10.45 -6.87
CA ALA A 100 18.55 -10.04 -6.94
C ALA A 100 18.20 -8.99 -5.87
N ALA A 101 18.74 -9.12 -4.65
CA ALA A 101 18.56 -8.13 -3.60
C ALA A 101 19.13 -6.75 -4.00
N GLN A 102 20.32 -6.69 -4.60
CA GLN A 102 20.89 -5.44 -5.07
C GLN A 102 20.05 -4.81 -6.18
N ILE A 103 19.51 -5.59 -7.11
CA ILE A 103 18.61 -5.09 -8.17
C ILE A 103 17.36 -4.44 -7.56
N LEU A 104 16.68 -5.15 -6.65
CA LEU A 104 15.48 -4.65 -5.98
C LEU A 104 15.74 -3.37 -5.18
N LEU A 105 16.88 -3.29 -4.49
CA LEU A 105 17.24 -2.12 -3.70
C LEU A 105 17.67 -0.95 -4.59
N ARG A 106 18.42 -1.21 -5.67
CA ARG A 106 18.86 -0.20 -6.62
C ARG A 106 17.69 0.42 -7.38
N HIS A 107 16.66 -0.37 -7.71
CA HIS A 107 15.41 0.11 -8.29
C HIS A 107 14.76 1.22 -7.44
N LEU A 108 14.64 0.99 -6.14
CA LEU A 108 14.10 1.99 -5.20
C LEU A 108 14.98 3.24 -5.13
N LEU A 109 16.30 3.05 -5.05
CA LEU A 109 17.25 4.17 -4.97
C LEU A 109 17.21 5.05 -6.22
N GLN A 110 17.18 4.47 -7.43
CA GLN A 110 17.06 5.24 -8.68
C GLN A 110 15.72 5.93 -8.82
N ARG A 111 14.67 5.40 -8.19
CA ARG A 111 13.38 6.10 -8.04
C ARG A 111 13.41 7.20 -6.99
N GLY A 112 14.54 7.48 -6.35
CA GLY A 112 14.69 8.50 -5.31
C GLY A 112 13.98 8.13 -4.00
N ILE A 113 13.90 6.83 -3.70
CA ILE A 113 13.26 6.29 -2.49
C ILE A 113 14.36 5.68 -1.63
N ALA A 114 14.48 6.13 -0.38
CA ALA A 114 15.38 5.50 0.58
C ALA A 114 14.88 4.09 0.93
N THR A 115 15.77 3.15 1.23
CA THR A 115 15.38 1.76 1.49
C THR A 115 15.99 1.25 2.80
N ILE A 116 15.23 0.45 3.56
CA ILE A 116 15.64 -0.10 4.86
C ILE A 116 15.59 -1.64 4.88
N PRO A 117 16.43 -2.35 4.11
CA PRO A 117 16.47 -3.80 4.12
C PRO A 117 17.01 -4.34 5.45
N LYS A 118 16.30 -5.30 6.04
CA LYS A 118 16.75 -5.98 7.26
C LYS A 118 17.57 -7.22 6.91
N SER A 119 18.72 -7.39 7.55
CA SER A 119 19.50 -8.63 7.55
C SER A 119 20.22 -8.82 8.88
N THR A 120 20.35 -10.08 9.34
CA THR A 120 21.23 -10.47 10.45
C THR A 120 22.49 -11.18 9.95
N ASN A 121 22.60 -11.43 8.65
CA ASN A 121 23.77 -12.05 8.02
C ASN A 121 24.74 -10.96 7.54
N ALA A 122 25.99 -11.02 8.01
CA ALA A 122 27.03 -10.03 7.70
C ALA A 122 27.38 -9.92 6.22
N GLY A 123 27.34 -11.04 5.48
CA GLY A 123 27.57 -11.05 4.03
C GLY A 123 26.47 -10.28 3.29
N ARG A 124 25.21 -10.57 3.60
CA ARG A 124 24.05 -9.84 3.04
C ARG A 124 24.03 -8.37 3.42
N LEU A 125 24.47 -8.02 4.64
CA LEU A 125 24.60 -6.61 5.04
C LEU A 125 25.59 -5.87 4.14
N ARG A 126 26.77 -6.46 3.87
CA ARG A 126 27.74 -5.87 2.94
C ARG A 126 27.17 -5.74 1.53
N GLN A 127 26.49 -6.77 1.03
CA GLN A 127 25.84 -6.73 -0.29
C GLN A 127 24.77 -5.64 -0.38
N ASN A 128 23.93 -5.49 0.65
CA ASN A 128 22.87 -4.47 0.67
C ASN A 128 23.41 -3.04 0.76
N ILE A 129 24.67 -2.84 1.13
CA ILE A 129 25.34 -1.52 1.15
C ILE A 129 26.00 -1.22 -0.21
N ALA A 130 26.50 -2.25 -0.90
CA ALA A 130 27.13 -2.16 -2.21
C ALA A 130 26.06 -1.93 -3.33
N LEU A 131 25.50 -0.72 -3.35
CA LEU A 131 24.46 -0.28 -4.28
C LEU A 131 24.84 0.95 -5.10
N PHE A 132 26.01 1.54 -4.82
CA PHE A 132 26.44 2.83 -5.39
C PHE A 132 27.54 2.69 -6.44
N ASP A 133 27.98 1.45 -6.70
CA ASP A 133 29.03 1.09 -7.67
C ASP A 133 28.45 0.66 -9.03
N PHE A 134 27.12 0.66 -9.19
CA PHE A 134 26.43 0.33 -10.45
C PHE A 134 25.10 1.07 -10.56
N GLU A 135 24.56 1.12 -11.77
CA GLU A 135 23.23 1.66 -12.06
C GLU A 135 22.45 0.70 -12.96
N LEU A 136 21.14 0.62 -12.75
CA LEU A 136 20.21 -0.05 -13.64
C LEU A 136 20.00 0.81 -14.88
N THR A 137 20.00 0.17 -16.05
CA THR A 137 19.70 0.84 -17.32
C THR A 137 18.24 1.28 -17.39
N ASP A 138 17.91 2.16 -18.34
CA ASP A 138 16.52 2.58 -18.55
C ASP A 138 15.61 1.39 -18.92
N ASP A 139 16.14 0.42 -19.66
CA ASP A 139 15.43 -0.81 -20.02
C ASP A 139 15.20 -1.70 -18.78
N ASP A 140 16.22 -1.92 -17.95
CA ASP A 140 16.06 -2.67 -16.69
C ASP A 140 15.03 -1.99 -15.78
N MET A 141 15.08 -0.65 -15.69
CA MET A 141 14.11 0.12 -14.92
C MET A 141 12.70 -0.02 -15.50
N ALA A 142 12.53 -0.02 -16.81
CA ALA A 142 11.25 -0.22 -17.48
C ALA A 142 10.68 -1.62 -17.21
N GLU A 143 11.50 -2.67 -17.31
CA GLU A 143 11.14 -4.05 -16.98
C GLU A 143 10.65 -4.16 -15.52
N LEU A 144 11.42 -3.62 -14.57
CA LEU A 144 11.05 -3.63 -13.15
C LEU A 144 9.81 -2.80 -12.85
N ASN A 145 9.62 -1.67 -13.54
CA ASN A 145 8.41 -0.85 -13.42
C ASN A 145 7.16 -1.59 -13.92
N GLY A 146 7.32 -2.46 -14.93
CA GLY A 146 6.25 -3.31 -15.45
C GLY A 146 5.77 -4.39 -14.49
N LEU A 147 6.50 -4.66 -13.40
CA LEU A 147 6.12 -5.65 -12.39
C LEU A 147 5.12 -5.14 -11.34
N ASP A 148 4.70 -3.87 -11.39
CA ASP A 148 3.73 -3.36 -10.41
C ASP A 148 2.38 -4.08 -10.56
N GLN A 149 1.93 -4.71 -9.48
CA GLN A 149 0.65 -5.44 -9.43
C GLN A 149 -0.31 -4.86 -8.39
N ASN A 150 0.07 -3.78 -7.73
CA ASN A 150 -0.67 -3.24 -6.59
C ASN A 150 -0.91 -4.32 -5.50
N VAL A 151 0.09 -5.19 -5.27
CA VAL A 151 0.03 -6.30 -4.33
C VAL A 151 0.69 -5.92 -3.02
N ARG A 152 -0.11 -5.82 -1.96
CA ARG A 152 0.39 -5.53 -0.61
C ARG A 152 0.74 -6.82 0.12
N ILE A 153 1.93 -6.85 0.72
CA ILE A 153 2.43 -7.88 1.63
C ILE A 153 2.02 -7.53 3.07
N CYS A 154 2.25 -6.31 3.53
CA CYS A 154 1.92 -5.90 4.89
C CYS A 154 0.57 -5.18 4.94
N ASP A 155 -0.53 -5.95 4.88
CA ASP A 155 -1.91 -5.43 4.85
C ASP A 155 -2.45 -4.88 6.18
N PHE A 156 -1.77 -5.20 7.30
CA PHE A 156 -2.20 -4.83 8.64
C PHE A 156 -3.65 -5.19 8.95
N GLY A 157 -4.20 -6.26 8.36
CA GLY A 157 -5.61 -6.65 8.54
C GLY A 157 -6.01 -6.95 9.99
N PHE A 158 -5.04 -7.14 10.87
CA PHE A 158 -5.21 -7.31 12.31
C PHE A 158 -5.42 -5.99 13.09
N PHE A 159 -5.19 -4.83 12.46
CA PHE A 159 -5.53 -3.53 13.02
C PHE A 159 -6.88 -3.08 12.43
N PRO A 160 -7.98 -3.05 13.21
CA PRO A 160 -9.20 -2.38 12.80
C PRO A 160 -8.93 -0.87 12.81
N GLY A 161 -8.40 -0.36 11.70
CA GLY A 161 -8.12 1.06 11.55
C GLY A 161 -9.40 1.91 11.48
N PRO A 162 -9.28 3.24 11.59
CA PRO A 162 -10.38 4.15 11.35
C PRO A 162 -10.89 4.03 9.89
N PRO A 163 -12.12 4.48 9.56
CA PRO A 163 -12.75 4.27 8.25
C PRO A 163 -11.94 4.70 7.02
N ASP A 164 -10.95 5.59 7.21
CA ASP A 164 -10.00 6.06 6.19
C ASP A 164 -8.75 5.16 6.09
N THR A 165 -8.88 3.84 6.25
CA THR A 165 -7.77 2.90 6.09
C THR A 165 -7.14 3.00 4.70
N MET A 166 -5.89 2.54 4.57
CA MET A 166 -5.12 2.58 3.32
C MET A 166 -5.97 2.13 2.13
N GLU A 167 -5.82 2.81 0.98
CA GLU A 167 -6.64 2.54 -0.20
C GLU A 167 -6.66 1.05 -0.55
N PRO A 168 -7.77 0.51 -1.07
CA PRO A 168 -7.88 -0.91 -1.37
C PRO A 168 -6.78 -1.31 -2.35
N VAL A 169 -5.92 -2.21 -1.89
CA VAL A 169 -4.84 -2.85 -2.65
C VAL A 169 -5.15 -4.32 -2.75
N SER A 170 -4.73 -4.94 -3.85
CA SER A 170 -4.86 -6.39 -3.99
C SER A 170 -3.93 -7.07 -2.98
N THR A 171 -4.38 -8.17 -2.40
CA THR A 171 -3.51 -9.15 -1.73
C THR A 171 -3.29 -10.39 -2.60
N ALA A 172 -4.03 -10.51 -3.70
CA ALA A 172 -3.97 -11.62 -4.64
C ALA A 172 -2.88 -11.36 -5.68
N LEU A 173 -2.04 -12.36 -5.90
CA LEU A 173 -1.07 -12.37 -6.99
C LEU A 173 -1.77 -12.50 -8.32
N VAL A 174 -1.35 -11.71 -9.31
CA VAL A 174 -1.74 -11.96 -10.69
C VAL A 174 -0.84 -13.09 -11.21
N PRO A 175 -1.40 -14.22 -11.68
CA PRO A 175 -0.57 -15.28 -12.24
C PRO A 175 0.22 -14.74 -13.44
N PHE A 176 1.53 -14.96 -13.41
CA PHE A 176 2.40 -14.75 -14.56
C PHE A 176 2.30 -15.96 -15.48
N ASP A 177 2.25 -15.74 -16.80
CA ASP A 177 2.45 -16.83 -17.74
C ASP A 177 3.91 -17.31 -17.73
N ALA A 178 4.19 -18.42 -18.42
CA ALA A 178 5.53 -19.00 -18.49
C ALA A 178 6.59 -18.06 -19.12
N ALA A 179 6.17 -16.91 -19.67
CA ALA A 179 7.04 -15.89 -20.25
C ALA A 179 7.29 -14.70 -19.30
N GLY A 180 6.77 -14.72 -18.07
CA GLY A 180 6.95 -13.61 -17.13
C GLY A 180 6.11 -12.37 -17.46
N THR A 181 5.09 -12.51 -18.31
CA THR A 181 4.10 -11.47 -18.61
C THR A 181 2.88 -11.63 -17.69
N ALA A 182 2.38 -10.52 -17.14
CA ALA A 182 1.13 -10.54 -16.39
C ALA A 182 0.01 -11.04 -17.32
N ALA A 183 -0.74 -12.07 -16.93
CA ALA A 183 -1.86 -12.55 -17.72
C ALA A 183 -2.87 -11.41 -17.91
N THR A 184 -2.91 -10.81 -19.10
CA THR A 184 -3.85 -9.74 -19.44
C THR A 184 -5.25 -10.32 -19.61
N GLY A 185 -5.93 -10.58 -18.49
CA GLY A 185 -7.38 -10.60 -18.46
C GLY A 185 -7.91 -9.17 -18.61
N PRO A 186 -9.11 -8.97 -19.18
CA PRO A 186 -9.67 -7.62 -19.31
C PRO A 186 -9.79 -6.97 -17.93
N PHE A 187 -8.99 -5.93 -17.71
CA PHE A 187 -9.12 -5.05 -16.56
C PHE A 187 -10.38 -4.21 -16.75
N GLU A 188 -11.49 -4.66 -16.18
CA GLU A 188 -12.65 -3.79 -15.97
C GLU A 188 -12.30 -2.78 -14.87
N GLY A 189 -11.76 -1.64 -15.28
CA GLY A 189 -11.61 -0.49 -14.40
C GLY A 189 -12.96 0.01 -13.85
N PRO A 190 -12.97 0.87 -12.82
CA PRO A 190 -14.15 1.22 -12.01
C PRO A 190 -15.26 2.04 -12.71
N SER A 191 -15.31 2.05 -14.03
CA SER A 191 -16.38 2.72 -14.79
C SER A 191 -17.72 1.98 -14.73
N THR A 192 -17.73 0.67 -14.45
CA THR A 192 -18.95 -0.15 -14.37
C THR A 192 -19.68 -0.05 -13.01
N LEU A 193 -19.00 0.35 -11.94
CA LEU A 193 -19.62 0.49 -10.60
C LEU A 193 -20.48 1.76 -10.45
N ILE A 194 -20.20 2.82 -11.21
CA ILE A 194 -21.00 4.06 -11.19
C ILE A 194 -22.37 3.85 -11.86
N CYS A 195 -22.47 2.95 -12.85
CA CYS A 195 -23.75 2.64 -13.50
C CYS A 195 -24.67 1.76 -12.64
N SER A 196 -24.10 0.82 -11.88
CA SER A 196 -24.88 -0.09 -11.02
C SER A 196 -25.52 0.63 -9.82
N TRP A 197 -24.88 1.67 -9.27
CA TRP A 197 -25.42 2.42 -8.14
C TRP A 197 -26.61 3.33 -8.54
N LYS A 198 -26.55 3.98 -9.71
CA LYS A 198 -27.67 4.77 -10.25
C LYS A 198 -28.88 3.89 -10.61
N ALA A 199 -28.64 2.65 -11.06
CA ALA A 199 -29.71 1.69 -11.34
C ALA A 199 -30.36 1.15 -10.06
N ALA A 200 -29.57 0.81 -9.03
CA ALA A 200 -30.07 0.34 -7.74
C ALA A 200 -30.84 1.44 -6.98
N TYR A 201 -30.37 2.69 -7.01
CA TYR A 201 -31.01 3.84 -6.35
C TYR A 201 -32.32 4.28 -7.06
N ARG A 202 -32.43 4.10 -8.38
CA ARG A 202 -33.70 4.31 -9.11
C ARG A 202 -34.73 3.20 -8.84
N LYS A 203 -34.27 1.99 -8.55
CA LYS A 203 -35.14 0.84 -8.23
C LYS A 203 -35.74 0.96 -6.83
N SER A 204 -35.01 1.51 -5.85
CA SER A 204 -35.51 1.70 -4.48
C SER A 204 -36.51 2.86 -4.31
N ARG A 205 -36.54 3.84 -5.22
CA ARG A 205 -37.58 4.90 -5.20
C ARG A 205 -38.94 4.48 -5.78
N LYS A 206 -39.02 3.36 -6.52
CA LYS A 206 -40.27 2.84 -7.09
C LYS A 206 -40.94 1.75 -6.25
N ALA A 207 -40.24 1.20 -5.26
CA ALA A 207 -40.81 0.27 -4.30
C ALA A 207 -40.88 0.97 -2.94
N GLY A 208 -42.00 1.66 -2.68
CA GLY A 208 -42.29 2.21 -1.37
C GLY A 208 -42.35 1.08 -0.34
N ALA A 209 -41.33 0.97 0.50
CA ALA A 209 -41.34 0.12 1.68
C ALA A 209 -40.45 0.74 2.76
N LEU A 210 -41.08 1.51 3.64
CA LEU A 210 -40.67 1.62 5.04
C LEU A 210 -40.77 0.20 5.65
N HIS A 211 -39.73 -0.28 6.33
CA HIS A 211 -39.80 -0.60 7.77
C HIS A 211 -38.51 -1.25 8.32
N GLN A 212 -38.06 -0.68 9.43
CA GLN A 212 -37.51 -1.30 10.66
C GLN A 212 -36.45 -2.41 10.57
N TYR A 213 -35.28 -2.09 11.12
CA TYR A 213 -34.39 -3.08 11.75
C TYR A 213 -34.61 -3.00 13.27
N VAL A 214 -35.18 -4.04 13.87
CA VAL A 214 -35.39 -4.17 15.33
C VAL A 214 -34.27 -5.03 15.93
N SER A 215 -33.83 -4.58 17.10
CA SER A 215 -32.85 -5.18 18.02
C SER A 215 -33.11 -6.67 18.34
N ARG A 216 -32.04 -7.45 18.47
CA ARG A 216 -32.05 -8.83 18.98
C ARG A 216 -32.35 -8.84 20.48
N ASN A 217 -33.52 -9.37 20.84
CA ASN A 217 -33.77 -10.37 21.90
C ASN A 217 -35.23 -10.26 22.33
N GLY A 218 -35.91 -11.42 22.34
CA GLY A 218 -37.36 -11.50 22.37
C GLY A 218 -38.02 -11.07 23.69
N ALA A 219 -39.14 -10.38 23.55
CA ALA A 219 -40.41 -10.57 24.27
C ALA A 219 -41.43 -9.63 23.60
N ALA A 220 -42.57 -10.18 23.19
CA ALA A 220 -43.62 -9.44 22.48
C ALA A 220 -44.58 -8.73 23.46
N ALA A 221 -45.11 -7.60 22.98
CA ALA A 221 -46.38 -6.93 23.36
C ALA A 221 -46.46 -6.34 24.79
N SER A 222 -47.07 -5.18 25.05
CA SER A 222 -47.77 -4.16 24.24
C SER A 222 -47.94 -2.92 25.13
N ILE A 223 -47.75 -1.71 24.60
CA ILE A 223 -48.26 -0.48 25.22
C ILE A 223 -49.33 0.06 24.28
N ASP A 224 -50.57 0.02 24.76
CA ASP A 224 -51.72 0.62 24.11
C ASP A 224 -51.68 2.14 24.32
N ALA A 225 -51.90 2.90 23.24
CA ALA A 225 -51.91 4.34 23.23
C ALA A 225 -53.36 4.82 23.00
N SER A 226 -54.04 5.16 24.08
CA SER A 226 -55.20 6.06 24.08
C SER A 226 -55.21 6.78 25.42
N THR A 227 -54.88 8.06 25.51
CA THR A 227 -55.83 9.18 25.43
C THR A 227 -54.98 10.47 25.55
N ALA A 228 -55.06 11.38 24.59
CA ALA A 228 -55.95 12.55 24.60
C ALA A 228 -55.57 13.65 25.62
N GLY A 229 -54.96 14.72 25.09
CA GLY A 229 -55.20 16.12 25.43
C GLY A 229 -55.15 16.58 26.90
N ARG A 230 -54.08 17.28 27.26
CA ARG A 230 -54.04 18.74 27.57
C ARG A 230 -52.63 19.12 28.02
#